data_AF-A0A0F7VDE6-F1
#
_entry.id   AF-A0A0F7VDE6-F1
#
_cell.length_a   1.000
_cell.length_b   1.000
_cell.length_c   1.000
_cell.angle_alpha   90.00
_cell.angle_beta   90.00
_cell.angle_gamma   90.00
#
_symmetry.space_group_name_H-M   'P 1'
#
loop_
_entity.id
_entity.type
_entity.pdbx_description
1 polymer ?
#
loop_
_entity_poly.entity_id
_entity_poly.type
_entity_poly.pdbx_seq_one_letter_code
_entity_poly.pdbx_strand_id
1 'polypeptide(L)'
;MAAPADTTIKNLNGSWVMDATLSDPADPILALQGMSWFLRKALPYATVTLHVNEYADSANPSVYHIDVDQVITGGITGSKEARTLDWQEREHVDNIFGSLRGKSRFLRGSKADDGKVRPAVDFQTKVGDAEKDAKVQRFLRGEVLLDGSAAEGYVVDDEGAEFGEGEGLWLQSFVVNEQNGWTAEQIWGFEVIDGQRRHSRRVAVTKGTQVELARLVYSFEGPKAE
;
A
#
# COMPACT_ATOMS: atom_id res chain seq x y z
N MET A 1 2.38 -14.38 -11.15
CA MET A 1 1.11 -15.06 -11.48
C MET A 1 -0.04 -14.36 -10.76
N ALA A 2 -1.29 -14.69 -11.09
CA ALA A 2 -2.44 -14.27 -10.27
C ALA A 2 -2.28 -14.81 -8.84
N ALA A 3 -2.74 -14.04 -7.85
CA ALA A 3 -2.78 -14.51 -6.48
C ALA A 3 -3.81 -15.65 -6.34
N PRO A 4 -3.46 -16.75 -5.65
CA PRO A 4 -4.41 -17.78 -5.27
C PRO A 4 -5.61 -17.22 -4.48
N ALA A 5 -6.74 -17.95 -4.48
CA ALA A 5 -7.96 -17.51 -3.81
C ALA A 5 -7.84 -17.47 -2.28
N ASP A 6 -6.97 -18.29 -1.70
CA ASP A 6 -6.65 -18.36 -0.27
C ASP A 6 -5.59 -17.32 0.17
N THR A 7 -5.04 -16.56 -0.78
CA THR A 7 -4.15 -15.43 -0.52
C THR A 7 -4.98 -14.15 -0.43
N THR A 8 -5.27 -13.72 0.79
CA THR A 8 -6.18 -12.58 1.07
C THR A 8 -5.44 -11.43 1.74
N ILE A 9 -6.11 -10.30 2.03
CA ILE A 9 -5.41 -9.18 2.68
C ILE A 9 -4.97 -9.53 4.11
N LYS A 10 -5.63 -10.52 4.73
CA LYS A 10 -5.35 -11.08 6.05
C LYS A 10 -4.35 -12.25 5.99
N ASN A 11 -3.86 -12.56 4.80
CA ASN A 11 -2.87 -13.61 4.55
C ASN A 11 -2.09 -13.31 3.26
N LEU A 12 -1.21 -12.31 3.33
CA LEU A 12 -0.29 -11.97 2.23
C LEU A 12 1.00 -12.81 2.22
N ASN A 13 1.09 -13.84 3.06
CA ASN A 13 2.28 -14.69 3.20
C ASN A 13 2.81 -15.20 1.85
N GLY A 14 4.06 -14.88 1.53
CA GLY A 14 4.69 -15.33 0.29
C GLY A 14 5.63 -14.33 -0.34
N SER A 15 6.01 -14.64 -1.58
CA SER A 15 6.86 -13.83 -2.43
C SER A 15 6.04 -13.13 -3.51
N TRP A 16 6.28 -11.83 -3.66
CA TRP A 16 5.57 -10.96 -4.58
C TRP A 16 6.54 -10.14 -5.40
N VAL A 17 6.42 -10.15 -6.73
CA VAL A 17 7.22 -9.29 -7.60
C VAL A 17 6.39 -8.14 -8.13
N MET A 18 6.93 -6.93 -8.01
CA MET A 18 6.33 -5.74 -8.58
C MET A 18 6.32 -5.85 -10.11
N ASP A 19 5.15 -5.64 -10.70
CA ASP A 19 4.99 -5.56 -12.14
C ASP A 19 5.09 -4.09 -12.56
N ALA A 20 6.27 -3.67 -13.00
CA ALA A 20 6.53 -2.29 -13.40
C ALA A 20 5.70 -1.84 -14.62
N THR A 21 5.20 -2.79 -15.43
CA THR A 21 4.40 -2.47 -16.62
C THR A 21 2.93 -2.20 -16.29
N LEU A 22 2.44 -2.76 -15.18
CA LEU A 22 1.09 -2.53 -14.67
C LEU A 22 1.02 -1.50 -13.53
N SER A 23 2.19 -1.13 -12.99
CA SER A 23 2.30 -0.10 -11.96
C SER A 23 2.39 1.28 -12.59
N ASP A 24 1.90 2.29 -11.87
CA ASP A 24 2.19 3.68 -12.19
C ASP A 24 3.69 3.98 -11.97
N PRO A 25 4.26 4.98 -12.66
CA PRO A 25 5.65 5.39 -12.44
C PRO A 25 5.90 5.76 -10.97
N ALA A 26 6.88 5.12 -10.34
CA ALA A 26 7.23 5.40 -8.93
C ALA A 26 8.15 6.62 -8.77
N ASP A 27 8.85 7.09 -9.82
CA ASP A 27 9.79 8.23 -9.73
C ASP A 27 9.18 9.49 -9.11
N PRO A 28 7.94 9.92 -9.43
CA PRO A 28 7.33 11.11 -8.82
C PRO A 28 7.15 11.00 -7.30
N ILE A 29 6.57 9.90 -6.80
CA ILE A 29 6.39 9.70 -5.36
C ILE A 29 7.75 9.62 -4.65
N LEU A 30 8.73 8.90 -5.21
CA LEU A 30 10.06 8.75 -4.63
C LEU A 30 10.86 10.06 -4.65
N ALA A 31 10.66 10.89 -5.69
CA ALA A 31 11.26 12.21 -5.77
C ALA A 31 10.72 13.12 -4.68
N LEU A 32 9.41 13.09 -4.45
CA LEU A 32 8.75 13.89 -3.41
C LEU A 32 9.21 13.48 -2.00
N GLN A 33 9.48 12.18 -1.79
CA GLN A 33 10.02 11.63 -0.55
C GLN A 33 11.53 11.91 -0.34
N GLY A 34 12.20 12.51 -1.32
CA GLY A 34 13.62 12.90 -1.23
C GLY A 34 14.62 11.79 -1.58
N MET A 35 14.18 10.69 -2.22
CA MET A 35 15.10 9.65 -2.69
C MET A 35 16.10 10.22 -3.70
N SER A 36 17.37 9.85 -3.60
CA SER A 36 18.43 10.30 -4.51
C SER A 36 18.10 10.03 -5.98
N TRP A 37 18.34 11.01 -6.86
CA TRP A 37 18.11 10.92 -8.30
C TRP A 37 18.73 9.67 -8.93
N PHE A 38 19.94 9.30 -8.53
CA PHE A 38 20.63 8.12 -9.05
C PHE A 38 19.86 6.83 -8.77
N LEU A 39 19.35 6.65 -7.54
CA LEU A 39 18.54 5.48 -7.18
C LEU A 39 17.23 5.47 -7.96
N ARG A 40 16.56 6.62 -8.09
CA ARG A 40 15.31 6.71 -8.83
C ARG A 40 15.45 6.37 -10.31
N LYS A 41 16.59 6.69 -10.94
CA LYS A 41 16.86 6.33 -12.34
C LYS A 41 17.35 4.90 -12.53
N ALA A 42 17.84 4.24 -11.47
CA ALA A 42 18.20 2.84 -11.51
C ALA A 42 17.00 1.89 -11.30
N LEU A 43 16.02 2.29 -10.48
CA LEU A 43 14.87 1.45 -10.12
C LEU A 43 14.07 0.86 -11.28
N PRO A 44 13.80 1.58 -12.39
CA PRO A 44 13.08 0.99 -13.53
C PRO A 44 13.77 -0.21 -14.18
N TYR A 45 15.07 -0.39 -13.93
CA TYR A 45 15.86 -1.51 -14.44
C TYR A 45 16.06 -2.61 -13.39
N ALA A 46 15.50 -2.45 -12.19
CA ALA A 46 15.60 -3.41 -11.10
C ALA A 46 14.28 -4.15 -10.89
N THR A 47 14.38 -5.43 -10.54
CA THR A 47 13.25 -6.19 -10.02
C THR A 47 13.10 -5.88 -8.54
N VAL A 48 11.87 -5.55 -8.13
CA VAL A 48 11.48 -5.37 -6.74
C VAL A 48 10.67 -6.59 -6.30
N THR A 49 11.20 -7.34 -5.35
CA THR A 49 10.54 -8.49 -4.73
C THR A 49 10.20 -8.15 -3.28
N LEU A 50 8.99 -8.48 -2.85
CA LEU A 50 8.56 -8.44 -1.46
C LEU A 50 8.47 -9.86 -0.94
N HIS A 51 9.11 -10.13 0.20
CA HIS A 51 8.86 -11.33 0.99
C HIS A 51 8.02 -10.93 2.20
N VAL A 52 6.77 -11.38 2.21
CA VAL A 52 5.79 -11.00 3.22
C VAL A 52 5.61 -12.15 4.21
N ASN A 53 5.67 -11.81 5.50
CA ASN A 53 5.31 -12.67 6.61
C ASN A 53 4.24 -11.96 7.45
N GLU A 54 3.06 -12.53 7.52
CA GLU A 54 1.89 -12.00 8.20
C GLU A 54 1.36 -13.01 9.22
N TYR A 55 1.13 -12.56 10.44
CA TYR A 55 0.75 -13.43 11.55
C TYR A 55 -0.06 -12.68 12.61
N ALA A 56 -0.95 -13.39 13.30
CA ALA A 56 -1.66 -12.85 14.45
C ALA A 56 -0.71 -12.74 15.67
N ASP A 57 -0.88 -11.70 16.47
CA ASP A 57 -0.15 -11.52 17.73
C ASP A 57 -0.43 -12.66 18.69
N SER A 58 0.62 -13.15 19.36
CA SER A 58 0.54 -14.31 20.24
C SER A 58 -0.21 -14.04 21.54
N ALA A 59 -0.21 -12.80 22.03
CA ALA A 59 -0.91 -12.37 23.23
C ALA A 59 -2.35 -11.91 22.91
N ASN A 60 -2.55 -11.29 21.75
CA ASN A 60 -3.87 -10.88 21.28
C ASN A 60 -4.11 -11.22 19.80
N PRO A 61 -4.71 -12.38 19.48
CA PRO A 61 -4.93 -12.82 18.09
C PRO A 61 -5.81 -11.93 17.22
N SER A 62 -6.43 -10.88 17.77
CA SER A 62 -7.14 -9.85 17.01
C SER A 62 -6.22 -8.74 16.47
N VAL A 63 -4.98 -8.66 16.95
CA VAL A 63 -3.93 -7.76 16.43
C VAL A 63 -3.06 -8.55 15.47
N TYR A 64 -2.84 -8.03 14.27
CA TYR A 64 -2.01 -8.67 13.25
C TYR A 64 -0.67 -7.95 13.13
N HIS A 65 0.34 -8.70 12.75
CA HIS A 65 1.65 -8.19 12.37
C HIS A 65 1.91 -8.53 10.91
N ILE A 66 2.55 -7.61 10.19
CA ILE A 66 3.01 -7.83 8.83
C ILE A 66 4.43 -7.31 8.68
N ASP A 67 5.32 -8.24 8.39
CA ASP A 67 6.71 -8.00 8.09
C ASP A 67 6.94 -8.14 6.58
N VAL A 68 7.59 -7.15 5.98
CA VAL A 68 7.89 -7.12 4.56
C VAL A 68 9.39 -6.89 4.39
N ASP A 69 10.09 -7.92 3.91
CA ASP A 69 11.46 -7.76 3.43
C ASP A 69 11.43 -7.41 1.93
N GLN A 70 11.85 -6.20 1.58
CA GLN A 70 11.98 -5.78 0.20
C GLN A 70 13.39 -6.09 -0.31
N VAL A 71 13.48 -6.81 -1.43
CA VAL A 71 14.72 -7.11 -2.14
C VAL A 71 14.69 -6.42 -3.49
N ILE A 72 15.77 -5.71 -3.82
CA ILE A 72 15.91 -4.97 -5.08
C ILE A 72 17.19 -5.43 -5.76
N THR A 73 17.08 -5.85 -7.03
CA THR A 73 18.26 -6.30 -7.80
C THR A 73 19.18 -5.12 -8.16
N GLY A 74 20.40 -5.41 -8.63
CA GLY A 74 21.31 -4.39 -9.14
C GLY A 74 22.08 -3.62 -8.05
N GLY A 75 22.25 -4.22 -6.87
CA GLY A 75 23.05 -3.64 -5.78
C GLY A 75 22.34 -2.53 -5.00
N ILE A 76 21.02 -2.36 -5.21
CA ILE A 76 20.20 -1.43 -4.44
C ILE A 76 19.79 -2.12 -3.13
N THR A 77 20.18 -1.54 -2.00
CA THR A 77 19.73 -2.05 -0.70
C THR A 77 18.23 -1.82 -0.55
N GLY A 78 17.44 -2.89 -0.47
CA GLY A 78 16.03 -2.80 -0.14
C GLY A 78 15.82 -2.42 1.33
N SER A 79 14.56 -2.39 1.76
CA SER A 79 14.16 -2.01 3.12
C SER A 79 13.43 -3.16 3.81
N LYS A 80 13.26 -3.01 5.13
CA LYS A 80 12.41 -3.88 5.94
C LYS A 80 11.29 -3.06 6.55
N GLU A 81 10.06 -3.53 6.43
CA GLU A 81 8.91 -2.90 7.04
C GLU A 81 8.35 -3.87 8.09
N ALA A 82 8.29 -3.48 9.36
CA ALA A 82 7.63 -4.24 10.41
C ALA A 82 6.43 -3.42 10.92
N ARG A 83 5.21 -3.93 10.73
CA ARG A 83 3.97 -3.22 11.08
C ARG A 83 3.12 -4.05 12.03
N THR A 84 2.67 -3.43 13.11
CA THR A 84 1.56 -3.92 13.93
C THR A 84 0.27 -3.22 13.52
N LEU A 85 -0.78 -3.99 13.25
CA LEU A 85 -2.04 -3.53 12.66
C LEU A 85 -3.08 -3.14 13.73
N ASP A 86 -2.69 -2.27 14.66
CA ASP A 86 -3.50 -1.80 15.79
C ASP A 86 -3.75 -0.28 15.77
N TRP A 87 -3.36 0.38 14.67
CA TRP A 87 -3.44 1.83 14.47
C TRP A 87 -2.66 2.68 15.47
N GLN A 88 -1.71 2.09 16.22
CA GLN A 88 -0.83 2.85 17.10
C GLN A 88 0.40 3.37 16.35
N GLU A 89 0.77 4.62 16.62
CA GLU A 89 1.96 5.23 16.05
C GLU A 89 3.23 4.64 16.63
N ARG A 90 4.16 4.27 15.75
CA ARG A 90 5.47 3.71 16.10
C ARG A 90 6.55 4.37 15.29
N GLU A 91 7.68 4.62 15.94
CA GLU A 91 8.89 5.07 15.25
C GLU A 91 9.58 3.88 14.57
N HIS A 92 10.13 4.14 13.40
CA HIS A 92 10.96 3.20 12.67
C HIS A 92 12.06 3.97 11.93
N VAL A 93 13.20 3.32 11.70
CA VAL A 93 14.28 3.87 10.91
C VAL A 93 14.59 2.89 9.80
N ASP A 94 14.47 3.35 8.56
CA ASP A 94 14.89 2.59 7.39
C ASP A 94 16.07 3.24 6.67
N ASN A 95 16.70 2.49 5.78
CA ASN A 95 17.91 2.86 5.05
C ASN A 95 17.67 3.77 3.83
N ILE A 96 16.42 4.00 3.44
CA ILE A 96 16.04 4.76 2.24
C ILE A 96 15.55 6.16 2.62
N PHE A 97 14.74 6.26 3.68
CA PHE A 97 14.01 7.44 4.12
C PHE A 97 14.39 7.90 5.53
N GLY A 98 15.19 7.13 6.26
CA GLY A 98 15.64 7.49 7.61
C GLY A 98 14.53 7.31 8.65
N SER A 99 14.42 8.25 9.58
CA SER A 99 13.43 8.20 10.67
C SER A 99 12.02 8.51 10.18
N LEU A 100 11.10 7.58 10.45
CA LEU A 100 9.68 7.65 10.15
C LEU A 100 8.87 7.40 11.41
N ARG A 101 7.66 7.95 11.47
CA ARG A 101 6.60 7.53 12.41
C ARG A 101 5.42 7.00 11.61
N GLY A 102 5.01 5.77 11.88
CA GLY A 102 3.98 5.07 11.11
C GLY A 102 2.92 4.43 11.98
N LYS A 103 1.72 4.28 11.43
CA LYS A 103 0.63 3.47 11.99
C LYS A 103 -0.07 2.72 10.87
N SER A 104 -0.55 1.52 11.16
CA SER A 104 -1.23 0.67 10.17
C SER A 104 -2.38 -0.07 10.81
N ARG A 105 -3.39 -0.45 10.03
CA ARG A 105 -4.56 -1.20 10.48
C ARG A 105 -5.23 -1.91 9.33
N PHE A 106 -6.06 -2.90 9.66
CA PHE A 106 -7.15 -3.26 8.77
C PHE A 106 -8.29 -2.25 8.83
N LEU A 107 -9.01 -2.11 7.72
CA LEU A 107 -10.27 -1.39 7.66
C LEU A 107 -11.33 -2.15 6.88
N ARG A 108 -12.58 -1.95 7.30
CA ARG A 108 -13.78 -2.43 6.62
C ARG A 108 -14.17 -1.50 5.48
N GLY A 109 -15.04 -1.99 4.60
CA GLY A 109 -15.61 -1.19 3.52
C GLY A 109 -16.99 -0.64 3.85
N SER A 110 -17.35 0.40 3.11
CA SER A 110 -18.70 0.97 3.11
C SER A 110 -19.23 1.04 1.68
N LYS A 111 -20.55 0.90 1.56
CA LYS A 111 -21.25 1.04 0.29
C LYS A 111 -21.37 2.52 -0.06
N ALA A 112 -20.88 2.88 -1.24
CA ALA A 112 -21.01 4.23 -1.78
C ALA A 112 -22.36 4.43 -2.51
N ASP A 113 -22.64 5.67 -2.91
CA ASP A 113 -23.89 6.05 -3.57
C ASP A 113 -24.13 5.33 -4.90
N ASP A 114 -23.06 4.91 -5.59
CA ASP A 114 -23.12 4.11 -6.82
C ASP A 114 -23.33 2.61 -6.56
N GLY A 115 -23.53 2.22 -5.31
CA GLY A 115 -23.77 0.85 -4.88
C GLY A 115 -22.51 -0.01 -4.76
N LYS A 116 -21.32 0.50 -5.09
CA LYS A 116 -20.06 -0.24 -4.92
C LYS A 116 -19.56 -0.15 -3.49
N VAL A 117 -19.09 -1.27 -2.94
CA VAL A 117 -18.36 -1.31 -1.67
C VAL A 117 -16.92 -0.87 -1.91
N ARG A 118 -16.41 0.02 -1.06
CA ARG A 118 -15.04 0.55 -1.12
C ARG A 118 -14.45 0.66 0.28
N PRO A 119 -13.12 0.72 0.43
CA PRO A 119 -12.51 0.93 1.73
C PRO A 119 -13.06 2.20 2.41
N ALA A 120 -13.50 2.10 3.66
CA ALA A 120 -13.98 3.21 4.48
C ALA A 120 -12.78 3.92 5.15
N VAL A 121 -12.00 4.63 4.33
CA VAL A 121 -10.73 5.24 4.77
C VAL A 121 -10.99 6.48 5.65
N ASP A 122 -10.38 6.51 6.84
CA ASP A 122 -10.16 7.74 7.59
C ASP A 122 -8.87 8.40 7.09
N PHE A 123 -9.02 9.32 6.14
CA PHE A 123 -7.89 9.91 5.42
C PHE A 123 -7.01 10.75 6.33
N GLN A 124 -5.74 10.36 6.42
CA GLN A 124 -4.74 11.10 7.20
C GLN A 124 -4.04 12.17 6.34
N THR A 125 -3.88 11.89 5.04
CA THR A 125 -3.28 12.80 4.06
C THR A 125 -4.16 14.01 3.83
N LYS A 126 -3.58 15.20 4.02
CA LYS A 126 -4.23 16.49 3.72
C LYS A 126 -3.26 17.37 2.95
N VAL A 127 -3.59 17.67 1.70
CA VAL A 127 -2.84 18.56 0.82
C VAL A 127 -3.16 20.03 1.13
N GLY A 128 -4.33 20.30 1.70
CA GLY A 128 -4.80 21.66 2.01
C GLY A 128 -5.45 22.37 0.83
N ASP A 129 -5.83 21.61 -0.19
CA ASP A 129 -6.54 22.05 -1.38
C ASP A 129 -7.68 21.05 -1.66
N ALA A 130 -8.92 21.55 -1.70
CA ALA A 130 -10.11 20.69 -1.71
C ALA A 130 -10.19 19.78 -2.94
N GLU A 131 -9.73 20.25 -4.11
CA GLU A 131 -9.76 19.46 -5.34
C GLU A 131 -8.69 18.35 -5.31
N LYS A 132 -7.48 18.68 -4.85
CA LYS A 132 -6.41 17.69 -4.65
C LYS A 132 -6.76 16.67 -3.58
N ASP A 133 -7.33 17.12 -2.46
CA ASP A 133 -7.79 16.23 -1.38
C ASP A 133 -8.87 15.29 -1.90
N ALA A 134 -9.86 15.78 -2.63
CA ALA A 134 -10.86 14.93 -3.28
C ALA A 134 -10.23 13.93 -4.26
N LYS A 135 -9.25 14.35 -5.06
CA LYS A 135 -8.53 13.44 -5.96
C LYS A 135 -7.81 12.32 -5.20
N VAL A 136 -7.09 12.66 -4.13
CA VAL A 136 -6.40 11.68 -3.25
C VAL A 136 -7.39 10.68 -2.68
N GLN A 137 -8.50 11.17 -2.14
CA GLN A 137 -9.50 10.32 -1.50
C GLN A 137 -10.11 9.32 -2.47
N ARG A 138 -10.50 9.79 -3.66
CA ARG A 138 -11.04 8.93 -4.72
C ARG A 138 -10.01 7.93 -5.22
N PHE A 139 -8.76 8.35 -5.40
CA PHE A 139 -7.67 7.47 -5.83
C PHE A 139 -7.42 6.35 -4.81
N LEU A 140 -7.25 6.69 -3.53
CA LEU A 140 -6.98 5.74 -2.43
C LEU A 140 -8.14 4.77 -2.20
N ARG A 141 -9.40 5.19 -2.45
CA ARG A 141 -10.57 4.29 -2.38
C ARG A 141 -10.75 3.39 -3.60
N GLY A 142 -9.87 3.48 -4.60
CA GLY A 142 -9.98 2.69 -5.81
C GLY A 142 -11.05 3.21 -6.79
N GLU A 143 -11.48 4.47 -6.69
CA GLU A 143 -12.51 5.02 -7.58
C GLU A 143 -11.97 5.43 -8.94
N VAL A 144 -10.74 5.94 -8.96
CA VAL A 144 -10.12 6.50 -10.16
C VAL A 144 -8.69 6.01 -10.33
N LEU A 145 -8.21 5.98 -11.57
CA LEU A 145 -6.80 5.79 -11.91
C LEU A 145 -6.03 7.10 -11.77
N LEU A 146 -4.70 7.06 -11.98
CA LEU A 146 -3.82 8.22 -11.84
C LEU A 146 -4.23 9.41 -12.73
N ASP A 147 -4.72 9.11 -13.94
CA ASP A 147 -5.22 10.07 -14.92
C ASP A 147 -6.63 10.62 -14.60
N GLY A 148 -7.28 10.11 -13.54
CA GLY A 148 -8.61 10.51 -13.11
C GLY A 148 -9.76 9.75 -13.77
N SER A 149 -9.48 8.85 -14.72
CA SER A 149 -10.48 7.95 -15.30
C SER A 149 -11.04 6.99 -14.23
N ALA A 150 -12.27 6.50 -14.42
CA ALA A 150 -12.88 5.58 -13.47
C ALA A 150 -12.12 4.24 -13.42
N ALA A 151 -11.92 3.71 -12.22
CA ALA A 151 -11.35 2.39 -12.00
C ALA A 151 -12.45 1.36 -11.67
N GLU A 152 -12.20 0.09 -11.99
CA GLU A 152 -13.05 -1.01 -11.50
C GLU A 152 -13.05 -1.03 -9.97
N GLY A 153 -11.87 -0.81 -9.38
CA GLY A 153 -11.64 -0.70 -7.95
C GLY A 153 -11.09 -1.99 -7.35
N TYR A 154 -11.03 -2.02 -6.02
CA TYR A 154 -10.59 -3.19 -5.29
C TYR A 154 -11.62 -4.32 -5.35
N VAL A 155 -11.12 -5.55 -5.29
CA VAL A 155 -11.89 -6.75 -4.96
C VAL A 155 -12.41 -6.61 -3.54
N VAL A 156 -13.65 -7.07 -3.33
CA VAL A 156 -14.30 -7.13 -2.02
C VAL A 156 -14.30 -8.59 -1.59
N ASP A 157 -13.29 -8.98 -0.82
CA ASP A 157 -13.21 -10.34 -0.29
C ASP A 157 -14.20 -10.52 0.88
N ASP A 158 -14.90 -11.65 0.92
CA ASP A 158 -15.81 -11.99 2.02
C ASP A 158 -15.04 -12.49 3.25
N GLU A 159 -14.30 -11.57 3.88
CA GLU A 159 -13.51 -11.81 5.08
C GLU A 159 -13.58 -10.61 6.02
N GLY A 160 -13.11 -10.76 7.26
CA GLY A 160 -12.77 -9.64 8.15
C GLY A 160 -13.92 -9.06 8.99
N ALA A 161 -15.05 -9.76 9.12
CA ALA A 161 -16.18 -9.34 9.96
C ALA A 161 -15.79 -9.12 11.44
N GLU A 162 -14.74 -9.78 11.92
CA GLU A 162 -14.15 -9.59 13.24
C GLU A 162 -13.47 -8.22 13.44
N PHE A 163 -13.21 -7.47 12.36
CA PHE A 163 -12.60 -6.13 12.39
C PHE A 163 -13.65 -5.01 12.34
N GLY A 164 -14.93 -5.33 12.52
CA GLY A 164 -16.03 -4.36 12.66
C GLY A 164 -17.09 -4.44 11.55
N GLU A 165 -18.04 -3.51 11.61
CA GLU A 165 -19.13 -3.42 10.64
C GLU A 165 -18.64 -3.03 9.24
N GLY A 166 -19.28 -3.59 8.21
CA GLY A 166 -18.97 -3.33 6.81
C GLY A 166 -18.62 -4.59 6.03
N GLU A 167 -18.34 -4.41 4.74
CA GLU A 167 -18.05 -5.47 3.78
C GLU A 167 -16.62 -5.33 3.26
N GLY A 168 -15.91 -6.43 3.03
CA GLY A 168 -14.53 -6.41 2.55
C GLY A 168 -13.50 -5.97 3.59
N LEU A 169 -12.26 -6.41 3.38
CA LEU A 169 -11.12 -6.06 4.22
C LEU A 169 -10.01 -5.45 3.37
N TRP A 170 -9.40 -4.38 3.88
CA TRP A 170 -8.23 -3.72 3.28
C TRP A 170 -7.25 -3.33 4.37
N LEU A 171 -6.01 -3.03 4.01
CA LEU A 171 -5.00 -2.51 4.94
C LEU A 171 -4.71 -1.05 4.60
N GLN A 172 -4.76 -0.20 5.63
CA GLN A 172 -4.31 1.20 5.55
C GLN A 172 -3.01 1.35 6.31
N SER A 173 -2.06 2.04 5.70
CA SER A 173 -0.79 2.42 6.33
C SER A 173 -0.57 3.92 6.13
N PHE A 174 -0.21 4.62 7.19
CA PHE A 174 0.13 6.03 7.14
C PHE A 174 1.48 6.25 7.81
N VAL A 175 2.38 6.95 7.13
CA VAL A 175 3.71 7.28 7.62
C VAL A 175 4.01 8.77 7.47
N VAL A 176 4.75 9.30 8.42
CA VAL A 176 5.23 10.68 8.45
C VAL A 176 6.75 10.68 8.55
N ASN A 177 7.40 11.45 7.69
CA ASN A 177 8.80 11.80 7.81
C ASN A 177 8.89 13.26 8.26
N GLU A 178 8.99 13.48 9.57
CA GLU A 178 9.02 14.83 10.14
C GLU A 178 10.26 15.61 9.72
N GLN A 179 11.40 14.92 9.56
CA GLN A 179 12.68 15.54 9.17
C GLN A 179 12.63 16.08 7.74
N ASN A 180 12.01 15.34 6.82
CA ASN A 180 11.92 15.71 5.39
C ASN A 180 10.57 16.32 5.00
N GLY A 181 9.65 16.46 5.95
CA GLY A 181 8.37 17.18 5.83
C GLY A 181 7.34 16.54 4.91
N TRP A 182 7.38 15.22 4.71
CA TRP A 182 6.44 14.51 3.83
C TRP A 182 5.65 13.44 4.58
N THR A 183 4.47 13.12 4.05
CA THR A 183 3.65 11.98 4.50
C THR A 183 3.38 11.03 3.35
N ALA A 184 3.17 9.75 3.65
CA ALA A 184 2.69 8.78 2.68
C ALA A 184 1.56 7.94 3.28
N GLU A 185 0.45 7.85 2.55
CA GLU A 185 -0.70 7.03 2.89
C GLU A 185 -0.92 5.97 1.83
N GLN A 186 -1.15 4.74 2.26
CA GLN A 186 -1.33 3.61 1.39
C GLN A 186 -2.60 2.86 1.72
N ILE A 187 -3.32 2.44 0.70
CA ILE A 187 -4.40 1.45 0.79
C ILE A 187 -4.01 0.22 -0.01
N TRP A 188 -4.02 -0.91 0.67
CA TRP A 188 -3.61 -2.21 0.15
C TRP A 188 -4.84 -3.08 -0.04
N GLY A 189 -4.88 -3.79 -1.14
CA GLY A 189 -5.94 -4.73 -1.45
C GLY A 189 -5.58 -5.59 -2.65
N PHE A 190 -6.61 -6.17 -3.24
CA PHE A 190 -6.51 -6.85 -4.53
C PHE A 190 -7.30 -6.09 -5.58
N GLU A 191 -6.81 -6.06 -6.82
CA GLU A 191 -7.51 -5.55 -7.99
C GLU A 191 -7.52 -6.65 -9.06
N VAL A 192 -8.55 -6.68 -9.92
CA VAL A 192 -8.53 -7.49 -11.13
C VAL A 192 -7.90 -6.64 -12.24
N ILE A 193 -6.72 -7.04 -12.70
CA ILE A 193 -5.98 -6.32 -13.74
C ILE A 193 -5.61 -7.34 -14.83
N ASP A 194 -5.99 -7.06 -16.07
CA ASP A 194 -5.86 -7.98 -17.21
C ASP A 194 -6.44 -9.37 -16.92
N GLY A 195 -7.60 -9.40 -16.23
CA GLY A 195 -8.30 -10.62 -15.84
C GLY A 195 -7.62 -11.41 -14.72
N GLN A 196 -6.56 -10.88 -14.09
CA GLN A 196 -5.83 -11.54 -13.01
C GLN A 196 -6.01 -10.79 -11.69
N ARG A 197 -6.31 -11.52 -10.61
CA ARG A 197 -6.33 -10.97 -9.25
C ARG A 197 -4.89 -10.70 -8.80
N ARG A 198 -4.56 -9.44 -8.58
CA ARG A 198 -3.21 -8.98 -8.22
C ARG A 198 -3.25 -8.15 -6.95
N HIS A 199 -2.22 -8.29 -6.12
CA HIS A 199 -2.07 -7.42 -4.96
C HIS A 199 -1.71 -6.02 -5.45
N SER A 200 -2.43 -5.00 -4.99
CA SER A 200 -2.15 -3.61 -5.30
C SER A 200 -1.99 -2.77 -4.05
N ARG A 201 -1.11 -1.78 -4.14
CA ARG A 201 -0.93 -0.71 -3.15
C ARG A 201 -1.14 0.62 -3.85
N ARG A 202 -2.15 1.36 -3.43
CA ARG A 202 -2.37 2.73 -3.90
C ARG A 202 -1.76 3.69 -2.90
N VAL A 203 -0.80 4.48 -3.35
CA VAL A 203 0.04 5.35 -2.53
C VAL A 203 -0.26 6.80 -2.85
N ALA A 204 -0.46 7.61 -1.83
CA ALA A 204 -0.48 9.06 -1.92
C ALA A 204 0.66 9.63 -1.07
N VAL A 205 1.55 10.41 -1.67
CA VAL A 205 2.62 11.13 -0.97
C VAL A 205 2.33 12.61 -1.01
N THR A 206 2.48 13.30 0.11
CA THR A 206 2.38 14.76 0.17
C THR A 206 3.59 15.40 0.81
N LYS A 207 3.92 16.61 0.35
CA LYS A 207 4.94 17.47 0.95
C LYS A 207 4.54 18.92 0.74
N GLY A 208 4.14 19.60 1.82
CA GLY A 208 3.47 20.90 1.70
C GLY A 208 2.20 20.79 0.85
N THR A 209 2.11 21.57 -0.22
CA THR A 209 0.95 21.60 -1.15
C THR A 209 1.12 20.69 -2.38
N GLN A 210 2.23 19.96 -2.44
CA GLN A 210 2.52 18.99 -3.49
C GLN A 210 1.94 17.62 -3.11
N VAL A 211 1.43 16.92 -4.13
CA VAL A 211 0.92 15.57 -4.00
C VAL A 211 1.34 14.75 -5.22
N GLU A 212 1.82 13.55 -4.98
CA GLU A 212 2.10 12.55 -6.01
C GLU A 212 1.40 11.25 -5.65
N LEU A 213 0.90 10.54 -6.66
CA LEU A 213 0.12 9.32 -6.51
C LEU A 213 0.76 8.19 -7.32
N ALA A 214 0.69 6.96 -6.84
CA ALA A 214 1.08 5.79 -7.62
C ALA A 214 0.30 4.55 -7.18
N ARG A 215 -0.17 3.76 -8.14
CA ARG A 215 -0.66 2.40 -7.94
C ARG A 215 0.46 1.42 -8.25
N LEU A 216 0.92 0.69 -7.23
CA LEU A 216 1.92 -0.36 -7.35
C LEU A 216 1.21 -1.71 -7.42
N VAL A 217 1.55 -2.53 -8.41
CA VAL A 217 0.90 -3.81 -8.68
C VAL A 217 1.91 -4.93 -8.52
N TYR A 218 1.52 -5.99 -7.80
CA TYR A 218 2.38 -7.11 -7.48
C TYR A 218 1.78 -8.43 -7.95
N SER A 219 2.62 -9.24 -8.57
CA SER A 219 2.36 -10.63 -8.95
C SER A 219 2.80 -11.57 -7.84
N PHE A 220 1.98 -12.58 -7.53
CA PHE A 220 2.38 -13.67 -6.64
C PHE A 220 3.38 -14.58 -7.36
N GLU A 221 4.48 -14.91 -6.70
CA GLU A 221 5.49 -15.86 -7.20
C GLU A 221 5.40 -17.23 -6.53
N GLY A 222 4.92 -17.27 -5.29
CA GLY A 222 4.81 -18.52 -4.53
C GLY A 222 4.89 -18.27 -3.02
N PRO A 223 4.73 -19.33 -2.22
CA PRO A 223 5.02 -19.28 -0.79
C PRO A 223 6.48 -18.86 -0.56
N LYS A 224 6.75 -18.24 0.58
CA LYS A 224 8.12 -17.85 0.95
C LYS A 224 8.96 -19.14 1.03
N ALA A 225 10.08 -19.18 0.32
CA ALA A 225 11.03 -20.28 0.47
C ALA A 225 11.53 -20.30 1.92
N GLU A 226 11.48 -21.48 2.57
CA GLU A 226 12.03 -21.71 3.91
C GLU A 226 13.53 -21.41 3.98
#